data_AF-A0A7L3F997-F1
#
_entry.id   AF-A0A7L3F997-F1
#
_cell.length_a   1.000
_cell.length_b   1.000
_cell.length_c   1.000
_cell.angle_alpha   90.00
_cell.angle_beta   90.00
_cell.angle_gamma   90.00
#
_symmetry.space_group_name_H-M   'P 1'
#
loop_
_entity.id
_entity.type
_entity.pdbx_description
1 polymer ?
#
loop_
_entity_poly.entity_id
_entity_poly.type
_entity_poly.pdbx_seq_one_letter_code
_entity_poly.pdbx_strand_id
1 'polypeptide(L)' 'SMFELLKETVALLSTYGEEMPEEISLQLHDLPEHWDGTKKLFLRVKQQVAPLQAQEVNILRRKCQ' A
#
# COMPACT_ATOMS: atom_id res chain seq x y z
N SER A 1 6.09 -1.03 10.64
CA SER A 1 5.34 -0.33 9.57
C SER A 1 6.11 -0.43 8.26
N MET A 2 5.46 -0.33 7.09
CA MET A 2 6.12 -0.40 5.77
C MET A 2 7.20 0.68 5.59
N PHE A 3 7.07 1.79 6.31
CA PHE A 3 7.96 2.96 6.21
C PHE A 3 8.98 3.08 7.35
N GLU A 4 9.14 2.07 8.21
CA GLU A 4 10.11 2.18 9.32
C GLU A 4 11.56 2.31 8.84
N LEU A 5 11.95 1.58 7.79
CA LEU A 5 13.29 1.71 7.21
C LEU A 5 13.59 3.15 6.74
N LEU A 6 12.57 3.83 6.20
CA LEU A 6 12.71 5.21 5.73
C LEU A 6 12.88 6.17 6.91
N LYS A 7 12.13 5.96 8.01
CA LYS A 7 12.29 6.72 9.25
C LYS A 7 13.66 6.49 9.89
N GLU A 8 14.14 5.25 9.92
CA GLU A 8 15.48 4.89 10.42
C GLU A 8 16.58 5.55 9.59
N THR A 9 16.43 5.57 8.26
CA THR A 9 17.37 6.24 7.35
C THR A 9 17.39 7.76 7.60
N VAL A 10 16.23 8.39 7.75
CA VAL A 10 16.14 9.83 8.07
C VAL A 10 16.76 10.14 9.43
N ALA A 11 16.45 9.34 10.45
CA ALA A 11 17.06 9.50 11.77
C ALA A 11 18.59 9.38 11.70
N LEU A 12 19.11 8.41 10.92
CA LEU A 12 20.53 8.23 10.70
C LEU A 12 21.15 9.45 10.01
N LEU A 13 20.56 9.97 8.92
CA LEU A 13 21.05 11.16 8.22
C LEU A 13 21.09 12.39 9.14
N SER A 14 20.08 12.55 10.01
CA SER A 14 20.10 13.60 11.04
C SER A 14 21.26 13.46 12.02
N THR A 15 21.70 12.24 12.36
CA THR A 15 22.91 12.05 13.20
C THR A 15 24.21 12.48 12.51
N TYR A 16 24.23 12.49 11.17
CA TYR A 16 25.35 12.97 10.38
C TYR A 16 25.31 14.49 10.12
N GLY A 17 24.29 15.20 10.64
CA GLY A 17 24.15 16.64 10.48
C GLY A 17 23.54 17.08 9.15
N GLU A 18 22.94 16.16 8.40
CA GLU A 18 22.15 16.53 7.21
C GLU A 18 20.80 17.13 7.63
N GLU A 19 20.57 18.37 7.19
CA GLU A 19 19.30 19.05 7.39
C GLU A 19 18.28 18.53 6.40
N MET A 20 17.24 17.85 6.91
CA MET A 20 16.19 17.30 6.08
C MET A 20 15.18 18.38 5.71
N PRO A 21 14.78 18.49 4.43
CA PRO A 21 13.71 19.40 4.05
C PRO A 21 12.40 19.09 4.78
N GLU A 22 11.66 20.14 5.14
CA GLU A 22 10.35 20.02 5.82
C GLU A 22 9.37 19.15 5.03
N GLU A 23 9.44 19.21 3.69
CA GLU A 23 8.65 18.38 2.78
C GLU A 23 8.83 16.88 3.03
N ILE A 24 10.05 16.42 3.31
CA ILE A 24 10.32 15.00 3.56
C ILE A 24 9.69 14.54 4.88
N SER A 25 9.74 15.40 5.91
CA SER A 25 9.09 15.15 7.19
C SER A 25 7.57 15.07 7.05
N LEU A 26 6.98 15.97 6.26
CA LEU A 26 5.55 15.97 5.95
C LEU A 26 5.14 14.70 5.19
N GLN A 27 5.88 14.35 4.13
CA GLN A 27 5.62 13.13 3.35
C GLN A 27 5.73 11.87 4.21
N LEU A 28 6.73 11.77 5.09
CA LEU A 28 6.89 10.64 6.02
C LEU A 28 5.74 10.51 7.02
N HIS A 29 5.15 11.63 7.42
CA HIS A 29 3.98 11.66 8.27
C HIS A 29 2.72 11.19 7.53
N ASP A 30 2.52 11.61 6.28
CA ASP A 30 1.27 11.39 5.53
C ASP A 30 1.24 10.03 4.79
N LEU A 31 2.40 9.50 4.39
CA LEU A 31 2.55 8.23 3.66
C LEU A 31 1.81 7.03 4.31
N PRO A 32 1.89 6.81 5.63
CA PRO A 32 1.14 5.75 6.30
C PRO A 32 -0.38 5.85 6.10
N GLU A 33 -0.94 7.06 6.17
CA GLU A 33 -2.38 7.29 6.00
C GLU A 33 -2.81 7.00 4.56
N HIS A 34 -2.07 7.52 3.58
CA HIS A 34 -2.31 7.23 2.17
C HIS A 34 -2.24 5.74 1.87
N TRP A 35 -1.23 5.04 2.40
CA TRP A 35 -1.06 3.60 2.23
C TRP A 35 -2.23 2.81 2.82
N ASP A 36 -2.72 3.21 4.00
CA ASP A 36 -3.90 2.61 4.61
C ASP A 36 -5.16 2.83 3.76
N GLY A 37 -5.33 4.02 3.19
CA GLY A 37 -6.37 4.31 2.21
C GLY A 37 -6.31 3.39 0.99
N THR A 38 -5.12 3.24 0.39
CA THR A 38 -4.90 2.36 -0.76
C THR A 38 -5.18 0.89 -0.42
N LYS A 39 -4.73 0.40 0.74
CA LYS A 39 -5.01 -0.97 1.20
C LYS A 39 -6.52 -1.20 1.38
N LYS A 40 -7.23 -0.25 1.98
CA LYS A 40 -8.69 -0.34 2.16
C LYS A 40 -9.41 -0.39 0.81
N LEU A 41 -8.99 0.44 -0.16
CA LEU A 41 -9.54 0.40 -1.51
C LEU A 41 -9.27 -0.95 -2.20
N PHE A 42 -8.03 -1.43 -2.15
CA PHE A 42 -7.65 -2.73 -2.71
C PHE A 42 -8.51 -3.86 -2.12
N LEU A 43 -8.66 -3.90 -0.79
CA LEU A 43 -9.48 -4.93 -0.13
C LEU A 43 -10.95 -4.86 -0.56
N ARG A 44 -11.52 -3.65 -0.66
CA ARG A 44 -12.89 -3.44 -1.14
C ARG A 44 -13.06 -3.96 -2.57
N VAL A 45 -12.17 -3.55 -3.47
CA VAL A 45 -12.22 -3.97 -4.88
C VAL A 45 -12.05 -5.49 -4.97
N LYS A 46 -11.11 -6.08 -4.23
CA LYS A 46 -10.91 -7.53 -4.17
C LYS A 46 -12.19 -8.26 -3.74
N GLN A 47 -12.87 -7.78 -2.71
CA GLN A 47 -14.13 -8.36 -2.24
C GLN A 47 -15.25 -8.24 -3.29
N GLN A 48 -15.33 -7.11 -4.00
CA GLN A 48 -16.32 -6.90 -5.07
C GLN A 48 -16.04 -7.77 -6.31
N VAL A 49 -14.78 -7.99 -6.65
CA VAL A 49 -14.37 -8.74 -7.85
C VAL A 49 -14.37 -10.25 -7.63
N ALA A 50 -14.19 -10.73 -6.40
CA ALA A 50 -14.21 -12.16 -6.06
C ALA A 50 -15.42 -12.95 -6.62
N PRO A 51 -16.69 -12.51 -6.47
CA PRO A 51 -17.82 -13.24 -7.04
C PRO A 51 -17.82 -13.25 -8.58
N LEU A 52 -17.36 -12.17 -9.22
CA LEU A 52 -17.25 -12.09 -10.68
C LEU A 52 -16.20 -13.06 -11.20
N GLN A 53 -15.04 -13.13 -10.54
CA GLN A 53 -14.01 -14.12 -10.86
C GLN A 53 -14.53 -15.55 -10.69
N ALA A 54 -15.26 -15.83 -9.60
CA ALA A 54 -15.86 -17.14 -9.38
C ALA A 54 -16.89 -17.51 -10.47
N GLN A 55 -17.67 -16.54 -10.94
CA GLN A 55 -18.60 -16.72 -12.06
C GLN A 55 -17.86 -17.08 -13.36
N GLU A 56 -16.82 -16.34 -13.72
CA GLU A 56 -16.01 -16.62 -14.92
C GLU A 56 -15.37 -18.01 -14.87
N VAL A 57 -14.80 -18.38 -13.71
CA VAL A 57 -14.23 -19.72 -13.50
C VAL A 57 -15.29 -20.80 -13.66
N ASN A 58 -16.50 -20.60 -13.15
CA ASN A 58 -17.60 -21.56 -13.31
C ASN A 58 -18.04 -21.71 -14.77
N ILE A 59 -18.09 -20.62 -15.55
CA ILE A 59 -18.42 -20.65 -16.98
C ILE A 59 -17.36 -21.47 -17.74
N LEU A 60 -16.08 -21.20 -17.50
CA LEU A 60 -14.99 -21.96 -18.12
C LEU A 60 -15.08 -23.44 -17.77
N ARG A 61 -15.32 -23.77 -16.50
CA ARG A 61 -15.46 -25.17 -16.06
C ARG A 61 -16.60 -25.89 -16.77
N ARG A 62 -17.73 -25.23 -16.98
CA ARG A 62 -18.89 -25.79 -17.72
C ARG A 62 -18.58 -26.01 -19.21
N LYS A 63 -17.76 -25.16 -19.83
CA LYS A 63 -17.37 -25.30 -21.25
C LYS A 63 -16.36 -26.42 -21.48
N CYS A 64 -15.59 -26.80 -20.46
CA CYS A 64 -14.62 -27.89 -20.51
C CYS A 64 -15.20 -29.26 -20.11
N GLN A 65 -16.47 -29.31 -19.68
CA GLN A 65 -17.25 -30.53 -19.54
C GLN A 65 -17.97 -30.83 -20.85
#